data_AF-A0A7R9UWG5-F1
#
_entry.id   AF-A0A7R9UWG5-F1
#
_cell.length_a   1.000
_cell.length_b   1.000
_cell.length_c   1.000
_cell.angle_alpha   90.00
_cell.angle_beta   90.00
_cell.angle_gamma   90.00
#
_symmetry.space_group_name_H-M   'P 1'
#
loop_
_entity.id
_entity.type
_entity.pdbx_description
1 polymer ?
#
loop_
_entity_poly.entity_id
_entity_poly.type
_entity_poly.pdbx_seq_one_letter_code
_entity_poly.pdbx_strand_id
1 'polypeptide(L)'
;AELEALLAGWLAPPSSPGRIFVIEGGDGAGKQTQAAALLARLRAEGYPTATMDFPHDSALHGKLIRSLLAGEHGSIGEVNPLLFASLYAQNRHSVAPVLRHWLSRGANVVLDRYAEANFGHQASKLPEEAGARERLIEQLDTFEYGWLGLPR
;
A
#
# COMPACT_ATOMS: atom_id res chain seq x y z
N ALA A 1 -4.29 24.01 -33.55
CA ALA A 1 -4.71 24.86 -32.42
C ALA A 1 -5.40 24.03 -31.33
N GLU A 2 -6.59 23.45 -31.58
CA GLU A 2 -7.31 22.63 -30.58
C GLU A 2 -6.57 21.36 -30.15
N LEU A 3 -6.03 20.59 -31.11
CA LEU A 3 -5.24 19.38 -30.80
C LEU A 3 -3.98 19.70 -29.99
N GLU A 4 -3.32 20.82 -30.29
CA GLU A 4 -2.15 21.26 -29.53
C GLU A 4 -2.51 21.71 -28.12
N ALA A 5 -3.64 22.38 -27.91
CA ALA A 5 -4.13 22.73 -26.57
C ALA A 5 -4.53 21.49 -25.76
N LEU A 6 -5.15 20.51 -26.40
CA LEU A 6 -5.48 19.20 -25.81
C LEU A 6 -4.23 18.42 -25.42
N LEU A 7 -3.24 18.36 -26.32
CA LEU A 7 -1.94 17.73 -26.07
C LEU A 7 -1.16 18.48 -25.00
N ALA A 8 -1.17 19.81 -24.99
CA ALA A 8 -0.53 20.62 -23.96
C ALA A 8 -1.14 20.36 -22.58
N GLY A 9 -2.47 20.24 -22.48
CA GLY A 9 -3.15 19.85 -21.24
C GLY A 9 -2.83 18.42 -20.79
N TRP A 10 -2.65 17.49 -21.74
CA TRP A 10 -2.26 16.10 -21.46
C TRP A 10 -0.77 15.92 -21.12
N LEU A 11 0.09 16.73 -21.72
CA LEU A 11 1.55 16.68 -21.57
C LEU A 11 2.05 17.58 -20.45
N ALA A 12 1.26 18.58 -20.03
CA ALA A 12 1.61 19.43 -18.91
C ALA A 12 1.84 18.56 -17.66
N PRO A 13 3.04 18.60 -17.07
CA PRO A 13 3.26 17.95 -15.79
C PRO A 13 2.36 18.61 -14.74
N PRO A 14 1.83 17.83 -13.78
CA PRO A 14 1.03 18.40 -12.70
C PRO A 14 1.86 19.42 -11.91
N SER A 15 1.20 20.43 -11.34
CA SER A 15 1.85 21.47 -10.53
C SER A 15 2.51 20.93 -9.25
N SER A 16 2.05 19.78 -8.76
CA SER A 16 2.71 19.00 -7.72
C SER A 16 2.45 17.50 -7.91
N PRO A 17 3.33 16.62 -7.38
CA PRO A 17 3.02 15.19 -7.29
C PRO A 17 1.73 14.96 -6.48
N GLY A 18 1.06 13.85 -6.78
CA GLY A 18 -0.08 13.38 -6.00
C GLY A 18 0.33 12.93 -4.60
N ARG A 19 -0.66 12.65 -3.74
CA ARG A 19 -0.44 12.19 -2.36
C ARG A 19 -0.97 10.78 -2.16
N ILE A 20 -0.38 10.05 -1.22
CA ILE A 20 -0.92 8.78 -0.73
C ILE A 20 -1.79 9.05 0.49
N PHE A 21 -2.96 8.40 0.53
CA PHE A 21 -3.84 8.32 1.69
C PHE A 21 -4.02 6.84 2.01
N VAL A 22 -3.51 6.38 3.15
CA VAL A 22 -3.68 4.99 3.59
C VAL A 22 -4.82 4.91 4.60
N ILE A 23 -5.77 4.01 4.36
CA ILE A 23 -6.83 3.68 5.31
C ILE A 23 -6.47 2.37 5.99
N GLU A 24 -6.07 2.45 7.26
CA GLU A 24 -5.75 1.31 8.12
C GLU A 24 -6.85 1.03 9.16
N GLY A 25 -6.85 -0.18 9.70
CA GLY A 25 -7.79 -0.59 10.74
C GLY A 25 -8.08 -2.09 10.79
N GLY A 26 -8.66 -2.52 11.90
CA GLY A 26 -9.12 -3.90 12.11
C GLY A 26 -10.29 -4.30 11.21
N ASP A 27 -10.68 -5.57 11.30
CA ASP A 27 -11.83 -6.08 10.56
C ASP A 27 -13.12 -5.48 11.11
N GLY A 28 -14.06 -5.14 10.23
CA GLY A 28 -15.30 -4.45 10.60
C GLY A 28 -15.15 -2.95 10.92
N ALA A 29 -13.95 -2.36 10.86
CA ALA A 29 -13.74 -0.94 11.18
C ALA A 29 -14.31 0.07 10.15
N GLY A 30 -14.94 -0.41 9.07
CA GLY A 30 -15.54 0.46 8.04
C GLY A 30 -14.55 1.08 7.05
N LYS A 31 -13.33 0.52 6.92
CA LYS A 31 -12.27 1.02 6.03
C LYS A 31 -12.74 1.26 4.59
N GLN A 32 -13.43 0.27 4.00
CA GLN A 32 -13.93 0.35 2.63
C GLN A 32 -14.93 1.49 2.45
N THR A 33 -15.82 1.69 3.44
CA THR A 33 -16.77 2.81 3.45
C THR A 33 -16.03 4.16 3.46
N GLN A 34 -15.02 4.31 4.30
CA GLN A 34 -14.24 5.55 4.41
C GLN A 34 -13.38 5.79 3.15
N ALA A 35 -12.75 4.75 2.62
CA ALA A 35 -12.00 4.84 1.37
C ALA A 35 -12.91 5.27 0.20
N ALA A 36 -14.10 4.67 0.08
CA ALA A 36 -15.08 5.04 -0.94
C ALA A 36 -15.56 6.49 -0.79
N ALA A 37 -15.82 6.95 0.44
CA ALA A 37 -16.22 8.33 0.72
C ALA A 37 -15.12 9.33 0.34
N LEU A 38 -13.87 9.05 0.71
CA LEU A 38 -12.72 9.88 0.35
C LEU A 38 -12.52 9.93 -1.18
N LEU A 39 -12.58 8.78 -1.85
CA LEU A 39 -12.50 8.70 -3.31
C LEU A 39 -13.60 9.51 -3.99
N ALA A 40 -14.84 9.40 -3.52
CA ALA A 40 -15.96 10.17 -4.05
C ALA A 40 -15.74 11.68 -3.87
N ARG A 41 -15.25 12.09 -2.69
CA ARG A 41 -14.96 13.51 -2.41
C ARG A 41 -13.87 14.07 -3.32
N LEU A 42 -12.74 13.39 -3.43
CA LEU A 42 -11.61 13.82 -4.28
C LEU A 42 -12.03 13.97 -5.75
N ARG A 43 -12.81 13.01 -6.25
CA ARG A 43 -13.36 13.05 -7.62
C ARG A 43 -14.34 14.21 -7.82
N ALA A 44 -15.23 14.45 -6.86
CA ALA A 44 -16.19 15.54 -6.92
C ALA A 44 -15.52 16.93 -6.92
N GLU A 45 -14.35 17.04 -6.28
CA GLU A 45 -13.53 18.25 -6.28
C GLU A 45 -12.60 18.37 -7.50
N GLY A 46 -12.64 17.41 -8.43
CA GLY A 46 -11.86 17.45 -9.68
C GLY A 46 -10.41 17.00 -9.54
N TYR A 47 -10.02 16.40 -8.42
CA TYR A 47 -8.66 15.88 -8.25
C TYR A 47 -8.47 14.57 -9.04
N PRO A 48 -7.37 14.42 -9.80
CA PRO A 48 -6.97 13.13 -10.32
C PRO A 48 -6.83 12.14 -9.16
N THR A 49 -7.44 10.97 -9.27
CA THR A 49 -7.58 10.05 -8.13
C THR A 49 -7.42 8.60 -8.58
N ALA A 50 -6.66 7.80 -7.84
CA ALA A 50 -6.50 6.37 -8.05
C ALA A 50 -6.69 5.60 -6.73
N THR A 51 -6.84 4.28 -6.81
CA THR A 51 -6.96 3.43 -5.63
C THR A 51 -6.34 2.06 -5.87
N MET A 52 -5.88 1.43 -4.80
CA MET A 52 -5.33 0.08 -4.79
C MET A 52 -5.50 -0.51 -3.39
N ASP A 53 -5.68 -1.82 -3.31
CA ASP A 53 -5.78 -2.57 -2.07
C ASP A 53 -4.58 -3.52 -1.90
N PHE A 54 -4.26 -3.82 -0.63
CA PHE A 54 -3.18 -4.74 -0.29
C PHE A 54 -3.64 -5.84 0.68
N PRO A 55 -3.23 -7.12 0.49
CA PRO A 55 -2.32 -7.61 -0.55
C PRO A 55 -2.94 -7.56 -1.95
N HIS A 56 -2.21 -7.02 -2.92
CA HIS A 56 -2.74 -6.78 -4.25
C HIS A 56 -2.82 -8.08 -5.05
N ASP A 57 -3.97 -8.36 -5.66
CA ASP A 57 -4.26 -9.64 -6.29
C ASP A 57 -3.49 -9.90 -7.59
N SER A 58 -3.26 -8.85 -8.38
CA SER A 58 -2.53 -8.96 -9.65
C SER A 58 -1.02 -9.01 -9.48
N ALA A 59 -0.53 -8.69 -8.29
CA ALA A 59 0.89 -8.77 -7.96
C ALA A 59 1.34 -10.24 -7.86
N LEU A 60 2.60 -10.50 -8.24
CA LEU A 60 3.22 -11.83 -8.25
C LEU A 60 2.98 -12.60 -6.93
N HIS A 61 3.07 -11.90 -5.80
CA HIS A 61 3.01 -12.48 -4.47
C HIS A 61 1.57 -12.57 -3.91
N GLY A 62 0.58 -11.96 -4.56
CA GLY A 62 -0.80 -11.89 -4.03
C GLY A 62 -1.44 -13.27 -3.87
N LYS A 63 -1.34 -14.10 -4.92
CA LYS A 63 -1.84 -15.49 -4.89
C LYS A 63 -1.16 -16.33 -3.83
N LEU A 64 0.17 -16.21 -3.71
CA LEU A 64 0.94 -16.94 -2.70
C LEU A 64 0.50 -16.56 -1.28
N ILE A 65 0.36 -15.27 -0.98
CA ILE A 65 -0.13 -14.81 0.32
C ILE A 65 -1.50 -15.42 0.62
N ARG A 66 -2.44 -15.42 -0.34
CA ARG A 66 -3.77 -16.02 -0.14
C ARG A 66 -3.72 -17.53 0.10
N SER A 67 -2.92 -18.28 -0.66
CA SER A 67 -2.76 -19.72 -0.46
C SER A 67 -2.19 -20.07 0.92
N LEU A 68 -1.22 -19.27 1.42
CA LEU A 68 -0.68 -19.42 2.77
C LEU A 68 -1.74 -19.11 3.83
N LEU A 69 -2.53 -18.05 3.65
CA LEU A 69 -3.62 -17.69 4.55
C LEU A 69 -4.74 -18.76 4.57
N ALA A 70 -4.95 -19.45 3.45
CA ALA A 70 -5.91 -20.54 3.32
C ALA A 70 -5.39 -21.88 3.91
N GLY A 71 -4.12 -21.94 4.34
CA GLY A 71 -3.52 -23.15 4.91
C GLY A 71 -3.09 -24.20 3.87
N GLU A 72 -3.02 -23.83 2.58
CA GLU A 72 -2.68 -24.76 1.48
C GLU A 72 -1.24 -25.27 1.54
N HIS A 73 -0.38 -24.60 2.32
CA HIS A 73 1.05 -24.91 2.45
C HIS A 73 1.48 -25.18 3.91
N GLY A 74 0.54 -25.62 4.76
CA GLY A 74 0.78 -25.84 6.19
C GLY A 74 0.27 -24.70 7.06
N SER A 75 0.57 -24.75 8.36
CA SER A 75 0.08 -23.74 9.30
C SER A 75 0.91 -22.46 9.18
N ILE A 76 0.25 -21.30 9.14
CA ILE A 76 0.92 -19.99 9.14
C ILE A 76 1.85 -19.83 10.35
N GLY A 77 1.54 -20.50 11.48
CA GLY A 77 2.37 -20.49 12.68
C GLY A 77 3.73 -21.17 12.51
N GLU A 78 3.91 -21.97 11.46
CA GLU A 78 5.17 -22.67 11.14
C GLU A 78 6.06 -21.83 10.21
N VAL A 79 5.52 -20.77 9.60
CA VAL A 79 6.26 -19.87 8.73
C VAL A 79 7.01 -18.85 9.57
N ASN A 80 8.30 -18.65 9.28
CA ASN A 80 9.09 -17.60 9.92
C ASN A 80 8.38 -16.23 9.74
N PRO A 81 8.07 -15.49 10.82
CA PRO A 81 7.30 -14.24 10.74
C PRO A 81 7.93 -13.18 9.83
N LEU A 82 9.26 -13.06 9.79
CA LEU A 82 9.96 -12.12 8.93
C LEU A 82 9.88 -12.53 7.46
N LEU A 83 9.96 -13.83 7.16
CA LEU A 83 9.74 -14.33 5.80
C LEU A 83 8.30 -14.03 5.36
N PHE A 84 7.31 -14.27 6.24
CA PHE A 84 5.93 -13.95 5.94
C PHE A 84 5.70 -12.45 5.73
N ALA A 85 6.28 -11.60 6.59
CA ALA A 85 6.25 -10.14 6.45
C ALA A 85 6.88 -9.69 5.11
N SER A 86 7.97 -10.36 4.68
CA SER A 86 8.65 -10.04 3.44
C SER A 86 7.78 -10.29 2.20
N LEU A 87 6.88 -11.28 2.23
CA LEU A 87 5.96 -11.53 1.12
C LEU A 87 5.03 -10.34 0.87
N TYR A 88 4.52 -9.71 1.94
CA TYR A 88 3.70 -8.50 1.82
C TYR A 88 4.50 -7.31 1.30
N ALA A 89 5.73 -7.13 1.79
CA ALA A 89 6.63 -6.08 1.29
C ALA A 89 6.91 -6.26 -0.21
N GLN A 90 7.18 -7.49 -0.66
CA GLN A 90 7.41 -7.82 -2.07
C GLN A 90 6.13 -7.70 -2.92
N ASN A 91 4.97 -7.98 -2.35
CA ASN A 91 3.68 -7.72 -2.99
C ASN A 91 3.54 -6.22 -3.32
N ARG A 92 3.76 -5.34 -2.33
CA ARG A 92 3.76 -3.88 -2.53
C ARG A 92 4.83 -3.42 -3.52
N HIS A 93 6.05 -3.91 -3.37
CA HIS A 93 7.17 -3.52 -4.24
C HIS A 93 6.88 -3.84 -5.72
N SER A 94 6.25 -4.97 -6.00
CA SER A 94 5.95 -5.37 -7.39
C SER A 94 4.99 -4.40 -8.12
N VAL A 95 4.17 -3.64 -7.39
CA VAL A 95 3.25 -2.63 -7.95
C VAL A 95 3.67 -1.19 -7.66
N ALA A 96 4.79 -0.98 -6.94
CA ALA A 96 5.33 0.34 -6.67
C ALA A 96 5.58 1.20 -7.93
N PRO A 97 5.99 0.64 -9.10
CA PRO A 97 6.07 1.42 -10.34
C PRO A 97 4.73 2.04 -10.76
N VAL A 98 3.61 1.36 -10.54
CA VAL A 98 2.26 1.86 -10.84
C VAL A 98 1.90 3.01 -9.91
N LEU A 99 2.17 2.86 -8.60
CA LEU A 99 1.97 3.93 -7.62
C LEU A 99 2.80 5.16 -7.97
N ARG A 100 4.09 5.00 -8.27
CA ARG A 100 4.97 6.10 -8.70
C ARG A 100 4.45 6.78 -9.95
N HIS A 101 3.96 6.01 -10.92
CA HIS A 101 3.36 6.58 -12.13
C HIS A 101 2.17 7.47 -11.78
N TRP A 102 1.20 7.01 -11.00
CA TRP A 102 0.04 7.80 -10.60
C TRP A 102 0.44 9.07 -9.84
N LEU A 103 1.34 8.96 -8.86
CA LEU A 103 1.82 10.10 -8.08
C LEU A 103 2.53 11.13 -8.96
N SER A 104 3.37 10.69 -9.91
CA SER A 104 4.05 11.58 -10.86
C SER A 104 3.09 12.34 -11.79
N ARG A 105 1.87 11.82 -11.95
CA ARG A 105 0.79 12.41 -12.74
C ARG A 105 -0.20 13.22 -11.89
N GLY A 106 0.13 13.47 -10.61
CA GLY A 106 -0.67 14.32 -9.73
C GLY A 106 -1.87 13.61 -9.11
N ALA A 107 -1.97 12.28 -9.25
CA ALA A 107 -3.10 11.54 -8.72
C ALA A 107 -2.99 11.32 -7.22
N ASN A 108 -4.05 11.68 -6.49
CA ASN A 108 -4.23 11.29 -5.10
C ASN A 108 -4.60 9.80 -5.04
N VAL A 109 -3.78 9.00 -4.38
CA VAL A 109 -3.93 7.54 -4.32
C VAL A 109 -4.50 7.16 -2.96
N VAL A 110 -5.68 6.56 -2.94
CA VAL A 110 -6.29 6.02 -1.71
C VAL A 110 -6.02 4.52 -1.63
N LEU A 111 -5.33 4.09 -0.58
CA LEU A 111 -4.92 2.71 -0.36
C LEU A 111 -5.73 2.06 0.76
N ASP A 112 -6.31 0.88 0.51
CA ASP A 112 -6.84 0.01 1.58
C ASP A 112 -5.70 -0.91 2.04
N ARG A 113 -5.17 -0.58 3.22
CA ARG A 113 -3.91 -1.10 3.80
C ARG A 113 -2.65 -0.73 3.02
N TYR A 114 -1.52 -0.63 3.73
CA TYR A 114 -0.20 -0.48 3.12
C TYR A 114 0.90 -1.11 3.98
N ALA A 115 2.06 -0.46 4.16
CA ALA A 115 3.16 -1.02 4.94
C ALA A 115 2.82 -1.08 6.44
N GLU A 116 2.03 -0.12 6.92
CA GLU A 116 1.62 0.02 8.32
C GLU A 116 0.79 -1.18 8.79
N ALA A 117 -0.04 -1.78 7.93
CA ALA A 117 -0.71 -3.04 8.20
C ALA A 117 0.28 -4.17 8.55
N ASN A 118 1.40 -4.25 7.83
CA ASN A 118 2.44 -5.24 8.07
C ASN A 118 3.14 -4.97 9.41
N PHE A 119 3.47 -3.70 9.67
CA PHE A 119 4.12 -3.28 10.91
C PHE A 119 3.27 -3.65 12.13
N GLY A 120 1.99 -3.25 12.12
CA GLY A 120 1.05 -3.56 13.21
C GLY A 120 0.84 -5.06 13.40
N HIS A 121 0.68 -5.81 12.30
CA HIS A 121 0.45 -7.25 12.37
C HIS A 121 1.65 -8.03 12.93
N GLN A 122 2.88 -7.65 12.58
CA GLN A 122 4.06 -8.34 13.14
C GLN A 122 4.36 -7.88 14.57
N ALA A 123 4.21 -6.58 14.86
CA ALA A 123 4.40 -6.05 16.20
C ALA A 123 3.40 -6.64 17.22
N SER A 124 2.17 -6.96 16.81
CA SER A 124 1.16 -7.57 17.70
C SER A 124 1.50 -9.00 18.12
N LYS A 125 2.45 -9.66 17.45
CA LYS A 125 2.92 -11.01 17.80
C LYS A 125 4.06 -11.02 18.80
N LEU A 126 4.68 -9.87 19.06
CA LEU A 126 5.81 -9.77 19.99
C LEU A 126 5.33 -9.68 21.45
N PRO A 127 6.10 -10.26 22.39
CA PRO A 127 5.85 -10.12 23.82
C PRO A 127 5.99 -8.66 24.26
N GLU A 128 5.47 -8.33 25.46
CA GLU A 128 5.57 -7.00 26.07
C GLU A 128 6.97 -6.73 26.65
N GLU A 129 8.00 -6.94 25.84
CA GLU A 129 9.35 -6.49 26.13
C GLU A 129 9.50 -5.02 25.68
N ALA A 130 10.04 -4.18 26.56
CA ALA A 130 10.22 -2.77 26.29
C ALA A 130 11.07 -2.53 25.01
N GLY A 131 10.51 -1.79 24.06
CA GLY A 131 11.19 -1.41 22.82
C GLY A 131 11.22 -2.48 21.73
N ALA A 132 10.70 -3.70 21.97
CA ALA A 132 10.77 -4.77 20.98
C ALA A 132 9.91 -4.47 19.73
N ARG A 133 8.73 -3.88 19.93
CA ARG A 133 7.82 -3.50 18.85
C ARG A 133 8.41 -2.36 18.02
N GLU A 134 8.97 -1.35 18.67
CA GLU A 134 9.59 -0.19 18.03
C GLU A 134 10.77 -0.61 17.17
N ARG A 135 11.66 -1.48 17.68
CA ARG A 135 12.78 -2.03 16.92
C ARG A 135 12.34 -2.81 15.69
N LEU A 136 11.29 -3.64 15.82
CA LEU A 136 10.75 -4.39 14.69
C LEU A 136 10.14 -3.45 13.64
N ILE A 137 9.39 -2.43 14.07
CA ILE A 137 8.80 -1.44 13.16
C ILE A 137 9.90 -0.68 12.41
N GLU A 138 10.97 -0.27 13.09
CA GLU A 138 12.11 0.40 12.46
C GLU A 138 12.82 -0.51 11.42
N GLN A 139 12.97 -1.80 11.74
CA GLN A 139 13.53 -2.79 10.80
C GLN A 139 12.64 -2.97 9.57
N LEU A 140 11.31 -3.07 9.75
CA LEU A 140 10.36 -3.21 8.65
C LEU A 140 10.26 -1.91 7.82
N ASP A 141 10.28 -0.74 8.45
CA ASP A 141 10.32 0.56 7.78
C ASP A 141 11.59 0.70 6.92
N THR A 142 12.76 0.35 7.49
CA THR A 142 14.03 0.32 6.77
C THR A 142 13.98 -0.64 5.59
N PHE A 143 13.38 -1.82 5.75
CA PHE A 143 13.26 -2.78 4.66
C PHE A 143 12.32 -2.27 3.56
N GLU A 144 11.10 -1.85 3.90
CA GLU A 144 10.07 -1.48 2.94
C GLU A 144 10.32 -0.12 2.28
N TYR A 145 10.59 0.91 3.08
CA TYR A 145 10.81 2.25 2.55
C TYR A 145 12.27 2.53 2.20
N GLY A 146 13.21 1.99 2.99
CA GLY A 146 14.64 2.19 2.74
C GLY A 146 15.17 1.31 1.61
N TRP A 147 15.04 -0.02 1.71
CA TRP A 147 15.66 -0.95 0.76
C TRP A 147 14.80 -1.16 -0.49
N LEU A 148 13.49 -1.37 -0.35
CA LEU A 148 12.59 -1.55 -1.50
C LEU A 148 12.15 -0.23 -2.13
N GLY A 149 12.39 0.91 -1.47
CA GLY A 149 12.05 2.23 -2.00
C GLY A 149 10.56 2.39 -2.27
N LEU A 150 9.70 1.85 -1.40
CA LEU A 150 8.26 2.06 -1.53
C LEU A 150 7.91 3.57 -1.44
N PRO A 151 6.94 4.05 -2.23
CA PRO A 151 6.46 5.43 -2.10
C PRO A 151 5.87 5.70 -0.71
N ARG A 152 6.12 6.91 -0.19
CA ARG A 152 5.48 7.49 1.01
C ARG A 152 4.49 8.58 0.59
#